data_AF-A0A6C0KGW8-F1
#
_entry.id   AF-A0A6C0KGW8-F1
#
_cell.length_a   1.000
_cell.length_b   1.000
_cell.length_c   1.000
_cell.angle_alpha   90.00
_cell.angle_beta   90.00
_cell.angle_gamma   90.00
#
_symmetry.space_group_name_H-M   'P 1'
#
loop_
_entity.id
_entity.type
_entity.pdbx_description
1 polymer ?
#
loop_
_entity_poly.entity_id
_entity_poly.type
_entity_poly.pdbx_seq_one_letter_code
_entity_poly.pdbx_strand_id
1 'polypeptide(L)'
;MASKQVLTQAFFDQFVSFSTELCEMYPDDSDFSMFLSTIKLMKMTNPALVIKYVRENVLQFEDKIMRSDESFFLDYDFAEYAETVDMNIFQKLRQYISSMSPASKASVWIYIQNIVRLAKAMK
;
A
#
# COMPACT_ATOMS: atom_id res chain seq x y z
N MET A 1 -12.74 -20.97 -6.76
CA MET A 1 -12.56 -19.55 -6.36
C MET A 1 -12.02 -19.53 -4.94
N ALA A 2 -11.02 -18.70 -4.63
CA ALA A 2 -10.52 -18.56 -3.27
C ALA A 2 -11.63 -17.99 -2.36
N SER A 3 -11.68 -18.41 -1.09
CA SER A 3 -12.66 -17.88 -0.14
C SER A 3 -12.35 -16.42 0.20
N LYS A 4 -13.36 -15.65 0.60
CA LYS A 4 -13.18 -14.27 1.08
C LYS A 4 -12.14 -14.18 2.19
N GLN A 5 -12.14 -15.16 3.11
CA GLN A 5 -11.16 -15.23 4.20
C GLN A 5 -9.72 -15.41 3.68
N VAL A 6 -9.51 -16.28 2.69
CA VAL A 6 -8.19 -16.50 2.07
C VAL A 6 -7.71 -15.24 1.36
N LEU A 7 -8.59 -14.54 0.63
CA LEU A 7 -8.25 -13.29 -0.05
C LEU A 7 -7.92 -12.16 0.93
N THR A 8 -8.70 -12.02 2.01
CA THR A 8 -8.43 -11.06 3.09
C THR A 8 -7.07 -11.34 3.73
N GLN A 9 -6.78 -12.61 4.03
CA GLN A 9 -5.51 -12.99 4.62
C GLN A 9 -4.34 -12.63 3.68
N ALA A 10 -4.42 -13.04 2.41
CA ALA A 10 -3.40 -12.71 1.41
C ALA A 10 -3.20 -11.20 1.24
N PHE A 11 -4.28 -10.42 1.25
CA PHE A 11 -4.24 -8.95 1.17
C PHE A 11 -3.44 -8.34 2.32
N PHE A 12 -3.73 -8.75 3.55
CA PHE A 12 -2.99 -8.25 4.71
C PHE A 12 -1.56 -8.77 4.77
N ASP A 13 -1.31 -9.98 4.28
CA ASP A 13 0.04 -10.53 4.22
C ASP A 13 0.91 -9.73 3.24
N GLN A 14 0.36 -9.33 2.08
CA GLN A 14 1.05 -8.40 1.17
C GLN A 14 1.36 -7.05 1.82
N PHE A 15 0.40 -6.45 2.53
CA PHE A 15 0.64 -5.19 3.25
C PHE A 15 1.72 -5.31 4.33
N VAL A 16 1.68 -6.39 5.12
CA VAL A 16 2.65 -6.63 6.20
C VAL A 16 4.04 -6.89 5.63
N SER A 17 4.16 -7.72 4.59
CA SER A 17 5.44 -7.95 3.91
C SER A 17 6.00 -6.66 3.33
N PHE A 18 5.18 -5.90 2.60
CA PHE A 18 5.59 -4.61 2.02
C PHE A 18 6.07 -3.64 3.11
N SER A 19 5.30 -3.47 4.17
CA SER A 19 5.64 -2.56 5.27
C SER A 19 6.89 -3.01 6.03
N THR A 20 7.12 -4.33 6.13
CA THR A 20 8.32 -4.88 6.77
C THR A 20 9.56 -4.57 5.95
N GLU A 21 9.52 -4.76 4.63
CA GLU A 21 10.64 -4.38 3.74
C GLU A 21 10.94 -2.88 3.79
N LEU A 22 9.92 -2.03 3.89
CA LEU A 22 10.12 -0.58 4.06
C LEU A 22 10.81 -0.25 5.38
N CYS A 23 10.40 -0.89 6.49
CA CYS A 23 11.08 -0.73 7.78
C CYS A 23 12.54 -1.19 7.74
N GLU A 24 12.83 -2.28 7.01
CA GLU A 24 14.21 -2.78 6.87
C GLU A 24 15.07 -1.86 5.98
N MET A 25 14.48 -1.27 4.94
CA MET A 25 15.16 -0.35 4.03
C MET A 25 15.38 1.03 4.65
N TYR A 26 14.45 1.48 5.50
CA TYR A 26 14.45 2.79 6.14
C TYR A 26 14.26 2.67 7.65
N PRO A 27 15.21 2.06 8.38
CA PRO A 27 15.07 1.77 9.81
C PRO A 27 14.97 3.04 10.67
N ASP A 28 15.50 4.16 10.18
CA ASP A 28 15.47 5.45 10.87
C ASP A 28 14.15 6.22 10.68
N ASP A 29 13.28 5.79 9.76
CA ASP A 29 11.97 6.42 9.55
C ASP A 29 10.88 5.68 10.35
N SER A 30 10.53 6.27 11.50
CA SER A 30 9.50 5.74 12.39
C SER A 30 8.12 5.63 11.74
N ASP A 31 7.83 6.38 10.68
CA ASP A 31 6.52 6.38 10.05
C ASP A 31 6.21 5.04 9.38
N PHE A 32 7.22 4.35 8.83
CA PHE A 32 7.04 2.99 8.31
C PHE A 32 6.74 1.98 9.43
N SER A 33 7.40 2.13 10.59
CA SER A 33 7.14 1.28 11.75
C SER A 33 5.74 1.49 12.35
N MET A 34 5.27 2.74 12.35
CA MET A 34 3.93 3.12 12.76
C MET A 34 2.88 2.59 11.76
N PHE A 35 3.16 2.69 10.46
CA PHE A 35 2.31 2.15 9.41
C PHE A 35 2.17 0.63 9.55
N LEU A 36 3.27 -0.11 9.69
CA LEU A 36 3.27 -1.56 9.92
C LEU A 36 2.43 -1.94 11.16
N SER A 37 2.60 -1.22 12.26
CA SER A 37 1.84 -1.44 13.49
C SER A 37 0.35 -1.19 13.27
N THR A 38 -0.01 -0.13 12.55
CA THR A 38 -1.42 0.19 12.26
C THR A 38 -2.06 -0.84 11.34
N ILE A 39 -1.37 -1.30 10.30
CA ILE A 39 -1.85 -2.39 9.44
C ILE A 39 -2.12 -3.66 10.24
N LYS A 40 -1.19 -4.05 11.14
CA LYS A 40 -1.36 -5.22 12.02
C LYS A 40 -2.55 -5.04 12.95
N LEU A 41 -2.72 -3.87 13.56
CA LEU A 41 -3.86 -3.57 14.41
C LEU A 41 -5.17 -3.66 13.63
N MET A 42 -5.25 -3.01 12.48
CA MET A 42 -6.45 -2.98 11.63
C MET A 42 -6.83 -4.37 11.11
N LYS A 43 -5.84 -5.24 10.83
CA LYS A 43 -6.08 -6.65 10.50
C LYS A 43 -6.88 -7.36 11.59
N MET A 44 -6.60 -7.05 12.86
CA MET A 44 -7.23 -7.67 14.03
C MET A 44 -8.57 -7.02 14.42
N THR A 45 -8.67 -5.70 14.30
CA THR A 45 -9.82 -4.94 14.81
C THR A 45 -10.92 -4.76 13.77
N ASN A 46 -10.57 -4.32 12.56
CA ASN A 46 -11.52 -4.05 11.49
C ASN A 46 -10.88 -4.20 10.10
N PRO A 47 -10.62 -5.44 9.65
CA PRO A 47 -9.95 -5.68 8.38
C PRO A 47 -10.76 -5.19 7.17
N ALA A 48 -12.09 -5.14 7.29
CA ALA A 48 -12.97 -4.67 6.23
C ALA A 48 -12.79 -3.18 5.91
N LEU A 49 -12.41 -2.36 6.90
CA LEU A 49 -12.20 -0.93 6.71
C LEU A 49 -11.01 -0.66 5.77
N VAL A 50 -9.89 -1.35 5.95
CA VAL A 50 -8.71 -1.19 5.09
C VAL A 50 -9.00 -1.67 3.67
N ILE A 51 -9.69 -2.80 3.53
CA ILE A 51 -10.09 -3.31 2.20
C ILE A 51 -11.01 -2.31 1.50
N LYS A 52 -12.02 -1.79 2.23
CA LYS A 52 -12.94 -0.78 1.71
C LYS A 52 -12.18 0.48 1.26
N TYR A 53 -11.27 0.97 2.09
CA TYR A 53 -10.45 2.14 1.77
C TYR A 53 -9.63 1.95 0.49
N VAL A 54 -8.95 0.80 0.33
CA VAL A 54 -8.19 0.50 -0.90
C VAL A 54 -9.14 0.39 -2.10
N ARG A 55 -10.31 -0.23 -1.92
CA ARG A 55 -11.30 -0.37 -2.99
C ARG A 55 -11.85 0.97 -3.47
N GLU A 56 -12.15 1.88 -2.56
CA GLU A 56 -12.77 3.17 -2.87
C GLU A 56 -11.76 4.18 -3.40
N ASN A 57 -10.54 4.19 -2.84
CA ASN A 57 -9.58 5.26 -3.10
C ASN A 57 -8.44 4.85 -4.03
N VAL A 58 -8.05 3.57 -4.08
CA VAL A 58 -6.87 3.11 -4.83
C VAL A 58 -7.27 2.45 -6.16
N LEU A 59 -8.40 1.74 -6.22
CA LEU A 59 -8.82 1.04 -7.46
C LEU A 59 -9.07 1.98 -8.65
N GLN A 60 -9.45 3.23 -8.41
CA GLN A 60 -9.58 4.22 -9.48
C GLN A 60 -8.26 4.48 -10.24
N PHE A 61 -7.12 4.14 -9.63
CA PHE A 61 -5.79 4.26 -10.23
C PHE A 61 -5.24 2.92 -10.74
N GLU A 62 -6.07 1.86 -10.85
CA GLU A 62 -5.64 0.51 -11.23
C GLU A 62 -4.78 0.52 -12.50
N ASP A 63 -5.23 1.15 -13.58
CA ASP A 63 -4.50 1.15 -14.86
C ASP A 63 -3.09 1.74 -14.74
N LYS A 64 -2.95 2.80 -13.92
CA LYS A 64 -1.67 3.46 -13.68
C LYS A 64 -0.75 2.58 -12.83
N ILE A 65 -1.30 1.96 -11.79
CA ILE A 65 -0.58 1.03 -10.91
C ILE A 65 -0.11 -0.22 -11.66
N MET A 66 -0.96 -0.79 -12.51
CA MET A 66 -0.63 -2.00 -13.29
C MET A 66 0.43 -1.74 -14.35
N ARG A 67 0.57 -0.50 -14.82
CA ARG A 67 1.64 -0.07 -15.73
C ARG A 67 2.90 0.38 -15.01
N SER A 68 2.91 0.40 -13.68
CA SER A 68 3.98 0.98 -12.87
C SER A 68 4.30 2.41 -13.31
N ASP A 69 3.26 3.20 -13.57
CA ASP A 69 3.37 4.60 -14.02
C ASP A 69 3.96 5.46 -12.89
N GLU A 70 5.28 5.60 -12.90
CA GLU A 70 6.03 6.37 -11.90
C GLU A 70 5.72 7.86 -11.97
N SER A 71 5.45 8.39 -13.16
CA SER A 71 5.04 9.79 -13.34
C SER A 71 3.76 10.09 -12.58
N PHE A 72 2.78 9.19 -12.61
CA PHE A 72 1.58 9.35 -11.79
C PHE A 72 1.90 9.45 -10.28
N PHE A 73 2.76 8.57 -9.78
CA PHE A 73 3.09 8.54 -8.35
C PHE A 73 3.91 9.76 -7.91
N LEU A 74 4.72 10.32 -8.82
CA LEU A 74 5.53 11.50 -8.58
C LEU A 74 4.80 12.82 -8.80
N ASP A 75 3.78 12.87 -9.66
CA ASP A 75 3.09 14.11 -10.04
C ASP A 75 1.77 14.32 -9.28
N TYR A 76 1.16 13.23 -8.80
CA TYR A 76 -0.09 13.31 -8.03
C TYR A 76 0.18 13.70 -6.57
N ASP A 77 -0.52 14.73 -6.07
CA ASP A 77 -0.21 15.33 -4.76
C ASP A 77 -0.83 14.61 -3.55
N PHE A 78 -1.79 13.71 -3.80
CA PHE A 78 -2.56 12.96 -2.80
C PHE A 78 -3.18 13.87 -1.71
N ALA A 79 -3.40 15.16 -1.99
CA ALA A 79 -3.86 16.13 -1.00
C ALA A 79 -5.24 15.78 -0.42
N GLU A 80 -6.10 15.15 -1.22
CA GLU A 80 -7.42 14.65 -0.80
C GLU A 80 -7.37 13.57 0.30
N TYR A 81 -6.22 12.90 0.47
CA TYR A 81 -6.00 11.87 1.49
C TYR A 81 -5.26 12.38 2.72
N ALA A 82 -4.82 13.65 2.72
CA ALA A 82 -4.03 14.24 3.79
C ALA A 82 -4.81 14.37 5.11
N GLU A 83 -6.13 14.55 5.04
CA GLU A 83 -6.99 14.72 6.23
C GLU A 83 -7.61 13.40 6.73
N THR A 84 -7.69 12.38 5.88
CA THR A 84 -8.44 11.14 6.19
C THR A 84 -7.57 10.02 6.73
N VAL A 85 -6.26 10.07 6.47
CA VAL A 85 -5.30 9.10 7.01
C VAL A 85 -4.15 9.90 7.61
N ASP A 86 -4.13 10.01 8.94
CA ASP A 86 -3.02 10.61 9.73
C ASP A 86 -1.63 10.06 9.34
N MET A 87 -1.59 8.94 8.62
CA MET A 87 -0.40 8.36 8.01
C MET A 87 -0.43 8.57 6.49
N ASN A 88 0.15 9.67 6.03
CA ASN A 88 0.29 9.93 4.60
C ASN A 88 1.43 9.07 3.99
N ILE A 89 1.30 7.75 4.12
CA ILE A 89 2.26 6.75 3.65
C ILE A 89 2.51 6.89 2.14
N PHE A 90 1.52 7.38 1.39
CA PHE A 90 1.65 7.67 -0.04
C PHE A 90 2.64 8.82 -0.28
N GLN A 91 2.56 9.91 0.47
CA GLN A 91 3.54 10.99 0.39
C GLN A 91 4.95 10.54 0.80
N LYS A 92 5.05 9.72 1.87
CA LYS A 92 6.33 9.13 2.28
C LYS A 92 6.92 8.24 1.20
N LEU A 93 6.13 7.29 0.69
CA LEU A 93 6.55 6.44 -0.41
C LEU A 93 6.96 7.26 -1.63
N ARG A 94 6.26 8.36 -1.96
CA ARG A 94 6.62 9.26 -3.06
C ARG A 94 7.99 9.92 -2.83
N GLN A 95 8.29 10.34 -1.60
CA GLN A 95 9.60 10.89 -1.26
C GLN A 95 10.70 9.83 -1.46
N TYR A 96 10.50 8.62 -0.93
CA TYR A 96 11.52 7.58 -0.96
C TYR A 96 11.72 6.93 -2.33
N ILE A 97 10.63 6.71 -3.09
CA ILE A 97 10.71 6.03 -4.39
C ILE A 97 11.67 6.77 -5.32
N SER A 98 11.72 8.11 -5.28
CA SER A 98 12.64 8.92 -6.08
C SER A 98 14.13 8.54 -5.87
N SER A 99 14.47 8.12 -4.65
CA SER A 99 15.85 7.76 -4.23
C SER A 99 16.15 6.26 -4.29
N MET A 100 15.14 5.42 -4.54
CA MET A 100 15.29 3.96 -4.58
C MET A 100 16.07 3.48 -5.81
N SER A 101 16.79 2.36 -5.63
CA SER A 101 17.37 1.63 -6.76
C SER A 101 16.25 1.12 -7.72
N PRO A 102 16.53 0.93 -9.01
CA PRO A 102 15.54 0.37 -9.95
C PRO A 102 14.95 -0.98 -9.49
N ALA A 103 15.77 -1.82 -8.84
CA ALA A 103 15.32 -3.10 -8.29
C ALA A 103 14.34 -2.91 -7.13
N SER A 104 14.67 -2.02 -6.18
CA SER A 104 13.79 -1.67 -5.06
C SER A 104 12.46 -1.09 -5.53
N LYS A 105 12.49 -0.18 -6.52
CA LYS A 105 11.28 0.37 -7.16
C LYS A 105 10.41 -0.73 -7.76
N ALA A 106 11.02 -1.68 -8.47
CA ALA A 106 10.29 -2.80 -9.06
C ALA A 106 9.59 -3.65 -7.98
N SER A 107 10.26 -3.93 -6.85
CA SER A 107 9.66 -4.64 -5.71
C SER A 107 8.46 -3.87 -5.13
N VAL A 108 8.59 -2.56 -4.91
CA VAL A 108 7.49 -1.70 -4.44
C VAL A 108 6.28 -1.81 -5.36
N TRP A 109 6.48 -1.71 -6.68
CA TRP A 109 5.39 -1.83 -7.64
C TRP A 109 4.71 -3.20 -7.60
N ILE A 110 5.48 -4.28 -7.45
CA ILE A 110 4.93 -5.63 -7.33
C ILE A 110 4.00 -5.74 -6.12
N TYR A 111 4.41 -5.20 -4.97
CA TYR A 111 3.56 -5.18 -3.77
C TYR A 111 2.27 -4.40 -3.98
N ILE A 112 2.35 -3.16 -4.47
CA ILE A 112 1.18 -2.31 -4.71
C ILE A 112 0.21 -2.98 -5.69
N GLN A 113 0.73 -3.54 -6.78
CA GLN A 113 -0.10 -4.26 -7.76
C GLN A 113 -0.78 -5.48 -7.15
N ASN A 114 -0.09 -6.28 -6.34
CA ASN A 114 -0.69 -7.45 -5.69
C ASN A 114 -1.80 -7.04 -4.72
N ILE A 115 -1.57 -6.00 -3.92
CA ILE A 115 -2.58 -5.43 -3.02
C ILE A 115 -3.83 -5.02 -3.80
N VAL A 116 -3.66 -4.32 -4.92
CA VAL A 116 -4.77 -3.86 -5.79
C VAL A 116 -5.52 -5.05 -6.42
N ARG A 117 -4.80 -6.06 -6.94
CA ARG A 117 -5.41 -7.28 -7.49
C ARG A 117 -6.25 -8.02 -6.45
N LEU A 118 -5.73 -8.15 -5.23
CA LEU A 118 -6.43 -8.80 -4.13
C LEU A 118 -7.66 -8.00 -3.69
N ALA A 119 -7.54 -6.67 -3.57
CA ALA A 119 -8.66 -5.79 -3.27
C ALA A 119 -9.80 -5.92 -4.29
N LYS A 120 -9.46 -5.94 -5.59
CA LYS A 120 -10.40 -6.10 -6.70
C LYS A 120 -11.07 -7.48 -6.72
N ALA A 121 -10.36 -8.54 -6.33
CA ALA A 121 -10.89 -9.90 -6.26
C ALA A 121 -11.92 -10.09 -5.13
N MET A 122 -11.82 -9.29 -4.07
CA MET A 122 -12.78 -9.26 -2.96
C MET A 122 -13.98 -8.39 -3.34
N LYS A 123 -14.88 -8.90 -4.19
CA LYS A 123 -16.13 -8.21 -4.56
C LYS A 123 -17.08 -8.06 -3.38
#